data_AF-A0A9E4HTH3-F1
#
_entry.id   AF-A0A9E4HTH3-F1
#
_cell.length_a   1.000
_cell.length_b   1.000
_cell.length_c   1.000
_cell.angle_alpha   90.00
_cell.angle_beta   90.00
_cell.angle_gamma   90.00
#
_symmetry.space_group_name_H-M   'P 1'
#
loop_
_entity.id
_entity.type
_entity.pdbx_description
1 polymer ?
#
loop_
_entity_poly.entity_id
_entity_poly.type
_entity_poly.pdbx_seq_one_letter_code
_entity_poly.pdbx_strand_id
1 'polypeptide(L)'
;MPRTAEGYPDLQGVWANNSATPLERPEQWADKTQLTDEELAAYRAAAAEVTASGLDAVFGDQLAAAALAGIRDVDSYDSTGNYNQFWLVERDFDNRTSLIVDPPSG
;
A
#
# COMPACT_ATOMS: atom_id res chain seq x y z
N MET A 1 2.58 25.89 -1.87
CA MET A 1 1.17 25.43 -1.91
C MET A 1 0.36 26.43 -2.71
N PRO A 2 -0.28 26.03 -3.82
CA PRO A 2 -1.22 26.88 -4.55
C PRO A 2 -2.42 27.25 -3.66
N ARG A 3 -3.10 28.36 -3.98
CA ARG A 3 -4.26 28.88 -3.25
C ARG A 3 -5.39 29.24 -4.21
N THR A 4 -6.63 29.11 -3.76
CA THR A 4 -7.82 29.55 -4.51
C THR A 4 -7.88 31.08 -4.59
N ALA A 5 -8.80 31.62 -5.40
CA ALA A 5 -9.00 33.07 -5.51
C ALA A 5 -9.37 33.74 -4.17
N GLU A 6 -9.96 32.97 -3.25
CA GLU A 6 -10.34 33.38 -1.90
C GLU A 6 -9.21 33.20 -0.87
N GLY A 7 -8.03 32.70 -1.29
CA GLY A 7 -6.84 32.58 -0.45
C GLY A 7 -6.74 31.30 0.38
N TYR A 8 -7.65 30.33 0.21
CA TYR A 8 -7.56 29.02 0.86
C TYR A 8 -6.54 28.11 0.16
N PRO A 9 -5.95 27.11 0.84
CA PRO A 9 -5.16 26.07 0.18
C PRO A 9 -5.96 25.42 -0.95
N ASP A 10 -5.37 25.36 -2.14
CA ASP A 10 -6.00 24.70 -3.26
C ASP A 10 -5.73 23.19 -3.21
N LEU A 11 -6.79 22.42 -2.96
CA LEU A 11 -6.77 20.96 -2.86
C LEU A 11 -7.41 20.27 -4.09
N GLN A 12 -7.61 21.03 -5.18
CA GLN A 12 -8.11 20.45 -6.43
C GLN A 12 -7.06 19.53 -7.06
N GLY A 13 -7.51 18.44 -7.68
CA GLY A 13 -6.63 17.49 -8.34
C GLY A 13 -7.25 16.09 -8.46
N VAL A 14 -6.45 15.17 -8.99
CA VAL A 14 -6.76 13.74 -8.99
C VAL A 14 -6.13 13.13 -7.74
N TRP A 15 -6.95 12.48 -6.94
CA TRP A 15 -6.52 11.80 -5.72
C TRP A 15 -6.66 10.30 -5.96
N ALA A 16 -5.54 9.58 -5.82
CA ALA A 16 -5.48 8.13 -5.96
C ALA A 16 -5.05 7.49 -4.63
N ASN A 17 -5.58 6.30 -4.35
CA ASN A 17 -5.32 5.53 -3.14
C ASN A 17 -4.72 4.14 -3.44
N ASN A 18 -4.12 3.98 -4.62
CA ASN A 18 -3.55 2.73 -5.09
C ASN A 18 -2.07 2.54 -4.70
N SER A 19 -1.52 3.32 -3.76
CA SER A 19 -0.17 3.11 -3.24
C SER A 19 -0.02 1.71 -2.61
N ALA A 20 1.09 1.03 -2.90
CA ALA A 20 1.52 -0.19 -2.20
C ALA A 20 2.25 0.13 -0.89
N THR A 21 2.83 1.32 -0.78
CA THR A 21 3.50 1.79 0.43
C THR A 21 2.48 1.85 1.59
N PRO A 22 2.76 1.17 2.72
CA PRO A 22 1.85 1.13 3.86
C PRO A 22 1.76 2.51 4.53
N LEU A 23 0.67 2.75 5.26
CA LEU A 23 0.44 4.00 5.97
C LEU A 23 1.49 4.23 7.06
N GLU A 24 1.67 3.22 7.93
CA GLU A 24 2.67 3.15 8.99
C GLU A 24 3.76 2.14 8.63
N ARG A 25 4.96 2.27 9.23
CA ARG A 25 6.04 1.36 8.90
C ARG A 25 5.83 -0.01 9.56
N PRO A 26 5.85 -1.11 8.81
CA PRO A 26 5.90 -2.45 9.37
C PRO A 26 7.17 -2.67 10.20
N GLU A 27 7.07 -3.44 11.27
CA GLU A 27 8.21 -3.75 12.16
C GLU A 27 9.39 -4.38 11.40
N GLN A 28 9.11 -5.18 10.36
CA GLN A 28 10.12 -5.79 9.49
C GLN A 28 11.01 -4.76 8.78
N TRP A 29 10.52 -3.52 8.66
CA TRP A 29 11.23 -2.39 8.05
C TRP A 29 11.62 -1.32 9.07
N ALA A 30 11.50 -1.53 10.39
CA ALA A 30 11.67 -0.49 11.42
C ALA A 30 12.88 0.43 11.20
N ASP A 31 14.05 -0.15 10.89
CA ASP A 31 15.33 0.56 10.68
C ASP A 31 15.58 1.01 9.23
N LYS A 32 14.60 0.85 8.34
CA LYS A 32 14.69 1.14 6.91
C LYS A 32 13.64 2.16 6.51
N THR A 33 14.06 3.35 6.13
CA THR A 33 13.15 4.36 5.56
C THR A 33 12.86 4.12 4.08
N GLN A 34 13.75 3.39 3.40
CA GLN A 34 13.61 3.00 2.00
C GLN A 34 14.09 1.56 1.78
N LEU A 35 13.46 0.89 0.82
CA LEU A 35 13.86 -0.40 0.27
C LEU A 35 14.93 -0.20 -0.80
N THR A 36 15.87 -1.14 -0.91
CA THR A 36 16.72 -1.24 -2.11
C THR A 36 15.91 -1.72 -3.31
N ASP A 37 16.46 -1.62 -4.52
CA ASP A 37 15.79 -2.10 -5.73
C ASP A 37 15.51 -3.61 -5.66
N GLU A 38 16.42 -4.39 -5.08
CA GLU A 38 16.25 -5.83 -4.88
C GLU A 38 15.13 -6.14 -3.87
N GLU A 39 15.07 -5.39 -2.78
CA GLU A 39 14.03 -5.53 -1.75
C GLU A 39 12.66 -5.12 -2.30
N LEU A 40 12.61 -4.04 -3.08
CA LEU A 40 11.39 -3.59 -3.75
C LEU A 40 10.91 -4.61 -4.78
N ALA A 41 11.82 -5.22 -5.54
CA ALA A 41 11.48 -6.29 -6.48
C ALA A 41 10.94 -7.53 -5.75
N ALA A 42 11.55 -7.90 -4.63
CA ALA A 42 11.06 -8.99 -3.78
C ALA A 42 9.68 -8.69 -3.20
N TYR A 43 9.46 -7.46 -2.72
CA TYR A 43 8.16 -7.02 -2.22
C TYR A 43 7.08 -7.04 -3.31
N ARG A 44 7.39 -6.53 -4.51
CA ARG A 44 6.48 -6.57 -5.66
C ARG A 44 6.09 -8.00 -6.03
N ALA A 45 7.05 -8.92 -6.06
CA ALA A 45 6.78 -10.34 -6.33
C ALA A 45 5.89 -10.96 -5.24
N ALA A 46 6.20 -10.73 -3.96
CA ALA A 46 5.40 -11.22 -2.85
C ALA A 46 3.96 -10.65 -2.88
N ALA A 47 3.80 -9.36 -3.17
CA ALA A 47 2.49 -8.72 -3.29
C ALA A 47 1.65 -9.29 -4.47
N ALA A 48 2.30 -9.67 -5.58
CA ALA A 48 1.64 -10.36 -6.67
C ALA A 48 1.12 -11.74 -6.24
N GLU A 49 1.89 -12.49 -5.45
CA GLU A 49 1.47 -13.79 -4.89
C GLU A 49 0.30 -13.65 -3.90
N VAL A 50 0.24 -12.57 -3.12
CA VAL A 50 -0.89 -12.28 -2.21
C VAL A 50 -2.20 -12.17 -3.00
N THR A 51 -2.15 -11.58 -4.19
CA THR A 51 -3.31 -11.18 -5.00
C THR A 51 -3.59 -12.11 -6.18
N ALA A 52 -2.82 -13.20 -6.33
CA ALA A 52 -2.80 -14.06 -7.50
C ALA A 52 -4.16 -14.73 -7.81
N SER A 53 -4.91 -15.14 -6.79
CA SER A 53 -6.27 -15.69 -6.98
C SER A 53 -7.23 -14.70 -7.66
N GLY A 54 -7.00 -13.40 -7.48
CA GLY A 54 -7.92 -12.34 -7.91
C GLY A 54 -9.25 -12.31 -7.14
N LEU A 55 -9.44 -13.19 -6.15
CA LEU A 55 -10.74 -13.44 -5.52
C LEU A 55 -11.07 -12.45 -4.42
N ASP A 56 -10.19 -12.20 -3.46
CA ASP A 56 -10.48 -11.28 -2.36
C ASP A 56 -9.65 -10.02 -2.46
N ALA A 57 -10.34 -8.88 -2.47
CA ALA A 57 -9.69 -7.58 -2.50
C ALA A 57 -8.86 -7.35 -1.23
N VAL A 58 -7.63 -6.89 -1.44
CA VAL A 58 -6.66 -6.57 -0.39
C VAL A 58 -6.52 -5.06 -0.29
N PHE A 59 -6.94 -4.47 0.83
CA PHE A 59 -7.01 -3.01 1.01
C PHE A 59 -5.89 -2.46 1.90
N GLY A 60 -5.47 -1.24 1.60
CA GLY A 60 -4.49 -0.51 2.41
C GLY A 60 -3.24 -1.35 2.73
N ASP A 61 -2.89 -1.38 4.01
CA ASP A 61 -1.69 -2.02 4.57
C ASP A 61 -1.74 -3.55 4.56
N GLN A 62 -2.91 -4.15 4.32
CA GLN A 62 -3.04 -5.61 4.25
C GLN A 62 -2.13 -6.22 3.20
N LEU A 63 -1.86 -5.51 2.11
CA LEU A 63 -0.96 -5.99 1.06
C LEU A 63 0.47 -6.11 1.57
N ALA A 64 0.98 -5.07 2.23
CA ALA A 64 2.31 -5.09 2.82
C ALA A 64 2.40 -6.13 3.94
N ALA A 65 1.42 -6.17 4.85
CA ALA A 65 1.38 -7.13 5.94
C ALA A 65 1.36 -8.59 5.45
N ALA A 66 0.51 -8.91 4.47
CA ALA A 66 0.41 -10.26 3.90
C ALA A 66 1.69 -10.66 3.15
N ALA A 67 2.24 -9.75 2.33
CA ALA A 67 3.48 -9.99 1.60
C ALA A 67 4.67 -10.25 2.55
N LEU A 68 4.79 -9.45 3.61
CA LEU A 68 5.84 -9.60 4.62
C LEU A 68 5.66 -10.85 5.50
N ALA A 69 4.42 -11.28 5.71
CA ALA A 69 4.10 -12.53 6.39
C ALA A 69 4.24 -13.77 5.48
N GLY A 70 4.49 -13.59 4.18
CA GLY A 70 4.56 -14.68 3.21
C GLY A 70 3.22 -15.37 2.94
N ILE A 71 2.11 -14.68 3.22
CA ILE A 71 0.76 -15.17 2.96
C ILE A 71 0.51 -15.12 1.46
N ARG A 72 -0.08 -16.18 0.92
CA ARG A 72 -0.53 -16.27 -0.48
C ARG A 72 -2.03 -16.41 -0.49
N ASP A 73 -2.68 -15.84 -1.50
CA ASP A 73 -4.14 -15.86 -1.65
C ASP A 73 -4.85 -15.48 -0.35
N VAL A 74 -4.68 -14.21 0.05
CA VAL A 74 -5.34 -13.68 1.24
C VAL A 74 -6.85 -13.88 1.12
N ASP A 75 -7.44 -14.45 2.17
CA ASP A 75 -8.88 -14.44 2.37
C ASP A 75 -9.23 -13.18 3.16
N SER A 76 -10.33 -12.52 2.78
CA SER A 76 -10.77 -11.33 3.47
C SER A 76 -11.24 -11.68 4.88
N TYR A 77 -10.96 -10.79 5.83
CA TYR A 77 -11.46 -10.98 7.20
C TYR A 77 -12.98 -10.74 7.32
N ASP A 78 -13.63 -10.23 6.27
CA ASP A 78 -15.07 -9.98 6.23
C ASP A 78 -15.82 -11.06 5.46
N SER A 79 -16.72 -11.75 6.15
CA SER A 79 -17.58 -12.80 5.60
C SER A 79 -18.73 -12.30 4.71
N THR A 80 -19.00 -10.99 4.63
CA THR A 80 -20.10 -10.45 3.79
C THR A 80 -19.73 -9.13 3.13
N GLY A 81 -19.64 -9.14 1.79
CA GLY A 81 -19.60 -7.90 0.99
C GLY A 81 -18.21 -7.44 0.57
N ASN A 82 -17.19 -8.30 0.63
CA ASN A 82 -15.91 -7.97 0.01
C ASN A 82 -16.02 -7.91 -1.53
N TYR A 83 -15.13 -7.13 -2.14
CA TYR A 83 -14.95 -7.07 -3.58
C TYR A 83 -13.93 -8.10 -4.03
N ASN A 84 -14.02 -8.46 -5.31
CA ASN A 84 -12.95 -9.21 -5.93
C ASN A 84 -11.73 -8.32 -6.22
N GLN A 85 -10.53 -8.84 -5.97
CA GLN A 85 -9.27 -8.13 -6.21
C GLN A 85 -9.12 -7.68 -7.66
N PHE A 86 -9.64 -8.46 -8.63
CA PHE A 86 -9.57 -8.07 -10.04
C PHE A 86 -10.38 -6.82 -10.40
N TRP A 87 -11.26 -6.34 -9.51
CA TRP A 87 -11.94 -5.05 -9.68
C TRP A 87 -11.09 -3.86 -9.22
N LEU A 88 -10.03 -4.09 -8.46
CA LEU A 88 -9.12 -3.05 -8.02
C LEU A 88 -8.14 -2.67 -9.13
N VAL A 89 -7.76 -1.39 -9.14
CA VAL A 89 -6.67 -0.89 -9.97
C VAL A 89 -5.33 -1.46 -9.49
N GLU A 90 -4.37 -1.58 -10.41
CA GLU A 90 -2.99 -1.94 -10.08
C GLU A 90 -2.39 -1.00 -9.03
N ARG A 91 -1.56 -1.58 -8.16
CA ARG A 91 -0.90 -0.83 -7.09
C ARG A 91 0.36 -0.14 -7.61
N ASP A 92 0.55 1.09 -7.17
CA ASP A 92 1.76 1.86 -7.42
C ASP A 92 2.80 1.58 -6.33
N PHE A 93 3.98 1.13 -6.75
CA PHE A 93 5.07 0.80 -5.85
C PHE A 93 6.16 1.86 -5.95
N ASP A 94 6.53 2.44 -4.82
CA ASP A 94 7.76 3.21 -4.65
C ASP A 94 8.67 2.50 -3.62
N ASN A 95 9.83 3.09 -3.34
CA ASN A 95 10.80 2.49 -2.44
C ASN A 95 10.62 2.90 -0.98
N ARG A 96 9.59 3.68 -0.62
CA ARG A 96 9.37 4.09 0.77
C ARG A 96 8.77 2.94 1.57
N THR A 97 9.09 2.88 2.85
CA THR A 97 8.56 1.86 3.77
C THR A 97 7.35 2.31 4.57
N SER A 98 6.95 3.58 4.43
CA SER A 98 5.80 4.19 5.11
C SER A 98 5.37 5.48 4.39
N LEU A 99 4.07 5.80 4.40
CA LEU A 99 3.56 7.11 3.97
C LEU A 99 3.75 8.16 5.07
N ILE A 100 3.66 7.77 6.34
CA ILE A 100 4.00 8.62 7.48
C ILE A 100 5.52 8.56 7.69
N VAL A 101 6.15 9.73 7.79
CA VAL A 101 7.62 9.86 7.93
C VAL A 101 8.04 10.49 9.26
N ASP A 102 7.11 11.11 9.99
CA ASP A 102 7.31 11.70 11.30
C ASP A 102 6.10 11.35 12.20
N PRO A 103 6.28 10.59 13.30
CA PRO A 103 7.55 10.16 13.89
C PRO A 103 8.37 9.23 12.98
N PRO A 104 9.70 9.09 13.21
CA PRO A 104 10.55 8.27 12.37
C PRO A 104 10.12 6.81 12.29
N SER A 105 9.26 6.30 13.17
CA SER A 105 8.68 4.96 13.11
C SER A 105 7.64 4.76 12.01
N GLY A 106 7.20 5.83 11.35
CA GLY A 106 5.87 5.82 10.73
C GLY A 106 4.78 6.01 11.78
#